data_AF-A0A5N5ERG9-F1
#
_entry.id   AF-A0A5N5ERG9-F1
#
_cell.length_a   1.000
_cell.length_b   1.000
_cell.length_c   1.000
_cell.angle_alpha   90.00
_cell.angle_beta   90.00
_cell.angle_gamma   90.00
#
_symmetry.space_group_name_H-M   'P 1'
#
loop_
_entity.id
_entity.type
_entity.pdbx_description
1 polymer ?
#
loop_
_entity_poly.entity_id
_entity_poly.type
_entity_poly.pdbx_seq_one_letter_code
_entity_poly.pdbx_strand_id
1 'polypeptide(L)'
;MRFRPDTWRPRLEPFEAGHVLDIGKESTSGRRGDRELGRDDVTALRSHAGDDPAGLRDLFVAVMIWGSGTTNGRGPRHTYAALSDARLKDVLRDTHASVRSGNLEAAYTRFTLNGVGRSFFTKWFAALDDRGPDADRALILDARVFRSLNALGWTSREAAGVSHWPTRYAVYVSTMHTWARELGVTAEWLEWLLFDVNGRVSVEAA
;
A
#
# COMPACT_ATOMS: atom_id res chain seq x y z
N MET A 1 12.18 0.93 4.24
CA MET A 1 12.30 1.86 3.10
C MET A 1 13.05 3.10 3.55
N ARG A 2 14.11 3.49 2.84
CA ARG A 2 14.86 4.72 3.16
C ARG A 2 14.16 5.97 2.60
N PHE A 3 14.20 7.09 3.32
CA PHE A 3 13.69 8.40 2.91
C PHE A 3 14.53 9.55 3.51
N ARG A 4 14.34 10.76 2.98
CA ARG A 4 15.04 11.98 3.41
C ARG A 4 14.08 12.95 4.12
N PRO A 5 14.10 13.07 5.46
CA PRO A 5 13.16 13.93 6.18
C PRO A 5 13.04 15.35 5.61
N ASP A 6 14.15 16.00 5.25
CA ASP A 6 14.16 17.37 4.73
C ASP A 6 13.39 17.54 3.40
N THR A 7 13.29 16.47 2.61
CA THR A 7 12.51 16.51 1.35
C THR A 7 11.00 16.40 1.58
N TRP A 8 10.59 15.86 2.73
CA TRP A 8 9.20 15.65 3.11
C TRP A 8 8.68 16.77 4.01
N ARG A 9 9.50 17.25 4.94
CA ARG A 9 9.09 18.18 6.01
C ARG A 9 8.31 19.40 5.51
N PRO A 10 8.76 20.17 4.49
CA PRO A 10 8.02 21.33 3.99
C PRO A 10 6.66 20.98 3.37
N ARG A 11 6.45 19.71 3.00
CA ARG A 11 5.20 19.21 2.41
C ARG A 11 4.23 18.67 3.46
N LEU A 12 4.70 18.38 4.67
CA LEU A 12 3.90 17.79 5.74
C LEU A 12 3.55 18.79 6.84
N GLU A 13 4.37 19.82 7.06
CA GLU A 13 4.13 20.86 8.06
C GLU A 13 2.79 21.59 7.91
N PRO A 14 2.32 21.97 6.70
CA PRO A 14 1.01 22.61 6.54
C PRO A 14 -0.18 21.76 7.02
N PHE A 15 0.04 20.46 7.22
CA PHE A 15 -0.98 19.50 7.64
C PHE A 15 -0.70 18.90 9.01
N GLU A 16 0.25 19.47 9.77
CA GLU A 16 0.64 18.98 11.10
C GLU A 16 1.06 17.50 11.10
N ALA A 17 1.66 17.03 10.00
CA ALA A 17 2.08 15.63 9.82
C ALA A 17 3.62 15.47 9.82
N GLY A 18 4.35 16.53 10.22
CA GLY A 18 5.81 16.55 10.20
C GLY A 18 6.46 15.56 11.18
N HIS A 19 5.78 15.23 12.28
CA HIS A 19 6.24 14.27 13.29
C HIS A 19 6.31 12.83 12.77
N VAL A 20 5.58 12.51 11.69
CA VAL A 20 5.65 11.18 11.06
C VAL A 20 7.06 10.85 10.56
N LEU A 21 7.86 11.87 10.27
CA LEU A 21 9.26 11.72 9.86
C LEU A 21 10.15 11.16 10.98
N ASP A 22 9.66 11.17 12.22
CA ASP A 22 10.40 10.72 13.40
C ASP A 22 10.09 9.28 13.83
N ILE A 23 9.15 8.62 13.15
CA ILE A 23 8.66 7.28 13.52
C ILE A 23 9.60 6.16 13.07
N GLY A 24 10.43 6.40 12.05
CA GLY A 24 11.45 5.45 11.59
C GLY A 24 12.80 5.61 12.30
N LYS A 25 13.71 4.66 12.12
CA LYS A 25 15.08 4.74 12.66
C LYS A 25 16.02 5.54 11.76
N GLU A 26 17.13 6.03 12.31
CA GLU A 26 18.22 6.55 11.47
C GLU A 26 18.74 5.43 10.56
N SER A 27 18.96 5.76 9.28
CA SER A 27 19.47 4.80 8.32
C SER A 27 20.96 4.57 8.57
N THR A 28 21.35 3.30 8.69
CA THR A 28 22.77 2.90 8.80
C THR A 28 23.48 2.91 7.45
N SER A 29 22.77 3.19 6.35
CA SER A 29 23.31 3.21 4.99
C SER A 29 22.74 4.37 4.16
N GLY A 30 23.59 5.15 3.50
CA GLY A 30 23.16 6.28 2.67
C GLY A 30 23.72 7.61 3.14
N ARG A 31 22.97 8.70 2.92
CA ARG A 31 23.43 10.03 3.34
C ARG A 31 23.11 10.22 4.83
N ARG A 32 23.99 10.95 5.53
CA ARG A 32 23.74 11.38 6.91
C ARG A 32 22.39 12.10 6.99
N GLY A 33 21.55 11.70 7.95
CA GLY A 33 20.19 12.23 8.11
C GLY A 33 19.10 11.49 7.33
N ASP A 34 19.46 10.53 6.46
CA ASP A 34 18.48 9.61 5.89
C ASP A 34 17.87 8.73 7.01
N ARG A 35 16.58 8.43 6.92
CA ARG A 35 15.86 7.55 7.86
C ARG A 35 15.25 6.37 7.14
N GLU A 36 14.92 5.33 7.89
CA GLU A 36 14.27 4.12 7.40
C GLU A 36 12.94 3.89 8.10
N LEU A 37 11.91 3.64 7.30
CA LEU A 37 10.58 3.25 7.76
C LEU A 37 10.25 1.85 7.23
N GLY A 38 10.04 0.90 8.14
CA GLY A 38 9.76 -0.51 7.89
C GLY A 38 8.28 -0.88 8.03
N ARG A 39 7.97 -2.16 7.82
CA ARG A 39 6.61 -2.69 7.98
C ARG A 39 6.16 -2.69 9.44
N ASP A 40 7.09 -2.88 10.36
CA ASP A 40 6.83 -2.85 11.81
C ASP A 40 6.44 -1.44 12.27
N ASP A 41 7.09 -0.39 11.73
CA ASP A 41 6.76 1.01 12.02
C ASP A 41 5.33 1.36 11.55
N VAL A 42 4.95 0.92 10.34
CA VAL A 42 3.58 1.08 9.81
C VAL A 42 2.57 0.33 10.67
N THR A 43 2.93 -0.87 11.14
CA THR A 43 2.08 -1.70 12.00
C THR A 43 1.87 -1.05 13.36
N ALA A 44 2.93 -0.52 13.97
CA ALA A 44 2.86 0.22 15.22
C ALA A 44 1.97 1.46 15.08
N LEU A 45 2.11 2.21 13.99
CA LEU A 45 1.25 3.35 13.68
C LEU A 45 -0.22 2.98 13.53
N ARG A 46 -0.54 1.89 12.83
CA ARG A 46 -1.91 1.41 12.71
C ARG A 46 -2.54 1.15 14.07
N SER A 47 -1.83 0.48 14.96
CA SER A 47 -2.32 0.19 16.32
C SER A 47 -2.62 1.45 17.13
N HIS A 48 -1.92 2.56 16.88
CA HIS A 48 -2.17 3.85 17.53
C HIS A 48 -3.26 4.67 16.83
N ALA A 49 -3.44 4.52 15.52
CA ALA A 49 -4.36 5.33 14.74
C ALA A 49 -5.83 5.10 15.12
N GLY A 50 -6.25 3.84 15.33
CA GLY A 50 -7.65 3.50 15.56
C GLY A 50 -8.57 4.10 14.49
N ASP A 51 -9.65 4.77 14.93
CA ASP A 51 -10.54 5.56 14.06
C ASP A 51 -10.28 7.08 14.12
N ASP A 52 -9.18 7.51 14.77
CA ASP A 52 -8.85 8.92 14.90
C ASP A 52 -8.45 9.52 13.53
N PRO A 53 -9.08 10.61 13.07
CA PRO A 53 -8.74 11.24 11.81
C PRO A 53 -7.26 11.66 11.68
N ALA A 54 -6.64 12.15 12.76
CA ALA A 54 -5.23 12.53 12.73
C ALA A 54 -4.32 11.29 12.66
N GLY A 55 -4.63 10.27 13.44
CA GLY A 55 -3.97 8.96 13.38
C GLY A 55 -4.05 8.31 12.00
N LEU A 56 -5.22 8.32 11.35
CA LEU A 56 -5.38 7.80 9.98
C LEU A 56 -4.59 8.62 8.95
N ARG A 57 -4.55 9.96 9.09
CA ARG A 57 -3.69 10.83 8.26
C ARG A 57 -2.22 10.45 8.44
N ASP A 58 -1.77 10.27 9.68
CA ASP A 58 -0.37 9.99 9.99
C ASP A 58 0.07 8.61 9.48
N LEU A 59 -0.79 7.60 9.65
CA LEU A 59 -0.60 6.28 9.06
C LEU A 59 -0.56 6.36 7.53
N PHE A 60 -1.47 7.12 6.91
CA PHE A 60 -1.46 7.33 5.47
C PHE A 60 -0.15 7.96 4.99
N VAL A 61 0.35 8.98 5.68
CA VAL A 61 1.66 9.61 5.37
C VAL A 61 2.79 8.59 5.51
N ALA A 62 2.81 7.78 6.56
CA ALA A 62 3.82 6.74 6.74
C ALA A 62 3.79 5.70 5.61
N VAL A 63 2.60 5.27 5.15
CA VAL A 63 2.45 4.39 3.99
C VAL A 63 2.98 5.04 2.72
N MET A 64 2.73 6.34 2.52
CA MET A 64 3.25 7.05 1.35
C MET A 64 4.79 7.15 1.36
N ILE A 65 5.38 7.41 2.54
CA ILE A 65 6.84 7.40 2.73
C ILE A 65 7.40 6.01 2.44
N TRP A 66 6.80 4.98 3.04
CA TRP A 66 7.17 3.58 2.85
C TRP A 66 7.12 3.15 1.38
N GLY A 67 6.11 3.58 0.63
CA GLY A 67 5.92 3.22 -0.77
C GLY A 67 6.74 4.05 -1.76
N SER A 68 7.21 5.24 -1.39
CA SER A 68 7.87 6.19 -2.32
C SER A 68 9.39 6.07 -2.35
N GLY A 69 10.00 5.70 -1.23
CA GLY A 69 11.44 5.60 -1.12
C GLY A 69 12.21 6.91 -1.29
N THR A 70 13.47 6.81 -1.73
CA THR A 70 14.40 7.94 -1.83
C THR A 70 14.38 8.69 -3.17
N THR A 71 13.66 8.20 -4.18
CA THR A 71 13.80 8.69 -5.56
C THR A 71 12.89 9.88 -5.91
N ASN A 72 13.54 10.96 -6.38
CA ASN A 72 13.00 12.03 -7.25
C ASN A 72 11.94 13.00 -6.69
N GLY A 73 11.73 13.08 -5.37
CA GLY A 73 10.82 14.07 -4.75
C GLY A 73 9.33 13.92 -5.15
N ARG A 74 9.00 12.90 -5.95
CA ARG A 74 7.64 12.62 -6.42
C ARG A 74 6.74 12.19 -5.25
N GLY A 75 7.26 11.35 -4.36
CA GLY A 75 6.56 10.94 -3.13
C GLY A 75 6.03 12.14 -2.34
N PRO A 76 6.91 13.04 -1.84
CA PRO A 76 6.49 14.25 -1.14
C PRO A 76 5.47 15.10 -1.90
N ARG A 77 5.65 15.28 -3.23
CA ARG A 77 4.72 16.06 -4.05
C ARG A 77 3.33 15.41 -4.15
N HIS A 78 3.26 14.10 -4.34
CA HIS A 78 2.00 13.38 -4.45
C HIS A 78 1.29 13.27 -3.10
N THR A 79 2.04 13.06 -2.02
CA THR A 79 1.49 13.09 -0.65
C THR A 79 0.94 14.47 -0.31
N TYR A 80 1.66 15.56 -0.65
CA TYR A 80 1.13 16.92 -0.51
C TYR A 80 -0.20 17.08 -1.25
N ALA A 81 -0.29 16.65 -2.51
CA ALA A 81 -1.52 16.74 -3.29
C ALA A 81 -2.69 15.97 -2.65
N ALA A 82 -2.40 14.80 -2.06
CA ALA A 82 -3.40 14.01 -1.34
C ALA A 82 -3.86 14.71 -0.06
N LEU A 83 -2.90 15.26 0.71
CA LEU A 83 -3.19 15.97 1.96
C LEU A 83 -3.97 17.28 1.74
N SER A 84 -3.76 17.94 0.59
CA SER A 84 -4.54 19.10 0.16
C SER A 84 -5.94 18.77 -0.35
N ASP A 85 -6.28 17.49 -0.54
CA ASP A 85 -7.59 17.11 -1.07
C ASP A 85 -8.65 17.23 0.03
N ALA A 86 -9.70 18.02 -0.22
CA ALA A 86 -10.79 18.23 0.74
C ALA A 86 -11.49 16.92 1.15
N ARG A 87 -11.38 15.87 0.32
CA ARG A 87 -11.99 14.55 0.58
C ARG A 87 -11.13 13.64 1.46
N LEU A 88 -9.89 14.03 1.80
CA LEU A 88 -8.92 13.19 2.51
C LEU A 88 -9.53 12.48 3.71
N LYS A 89 -10.13 13.24 4.64
CA LYS A 89 -10.68 12.70 5.89
C LYS A 89 -11.73 11.62 5.64
N ASP A 90 -12.70 11.90 4.78
CA ASP A 90 -13.79 10.97 4.49
C ASP A 90 -13.27 9.73 3.73
N VAL A 91 -12.37 9.90 2.77
CA VAL A 91 -11.77 8.78 2.04
C VAL A 91 -10.99 7.86 2.97
N LEU A 92 -10.15 8.40 3.86
CA LEU A 92 -9.37 7.58 4.80
C LEU A 92 -10.30 6.82 5.75
N ARG A 93 -11.32 7.48 6.33
CA ARG A 93 -12.32 6.84 7.21
C ARG A 93 -13.10 5.76 6.49
N ASP A 94 -13.66 6.06 5.33
CA ASP A 94 -14.58 5.16 4.64
C ASP A 94 -13.84 3.94 4.08
N THR A 95 -12.60 4.14 3.61
CA THR A 95 -11.77 3.03 3.13
C THR A 95 -11.22 2.21 4.29
N HIS A 96 -10.91 2.81 5.44
CA HIS A 96 -10.61 2.08 6.68
C HIS A 96 -11.76 1.14 7.07
N ALA A 97 -12.98 1.66 7.17
CA ALA A 97 -14.17 0.85 7.49
C ALA A 97 -14.45 -0.25 6.45
N SER A 98 -14.23 0.05 5.17
CA SER A 98 -14.42 -0.92 4.08
C SER A 98 -13.40 -2.06 4.14
N VAL A 99 -12.14 -1.75 4.43
CA VAL A 99 -11.07 -2.77 4.58
C VAL A 99 -11.33 -3.64 5.80
N ARG A 100 -11.65 -3.05 6.96
CA ARG A 100 -11.97 -3.79 8.20
C ARG A 100 -13.16 -4.73 8.07
N SER A 101 -14.15 -4.37 7.23
CA SER A 101 -15.30 -5.23 6.94
C SER A 101 -15.05 -6.26 5.83
N GLY A 102 -13.86 -6.23 5.20
CA GLY A 102 -13.50 -7.09 4.09
C GLY A 102 -14.13 -6.73 2.74
N ASN A 103 -14.80 -5.58 2.65
CA ASN A 103 -15.37 -5.10 1.40
C ASN A 103 -14.33 -4.33 0.58
N LEU A 104 -13.38 -5.07 0.01
CA LEU A 104 -12.30 -4.50 -0.79
C LEU A 104 -12.77 -3.84 -2.09
N GLU A 105 -13.89 -4.29 -2.66
CA GLU A 105 -14.51 -3.65 -3.81
C GLU A 105 -15.01 -2.24 -3.46
N ALA A 106 -15.70 -2.08 -2.31
CA ALA A 106 -16.12 -0.78 -1.83
C ALA A 106 -14.93 0.11 -1.44
N ALA A 107 -13.90 -0.46 -0.81
CA ALA A 107 -12.67 0.28 -0.49
C ALA A 107 -12.02 0.84 -1.76
N TYR A 108 -11.87 0.01 -2.79
CA TYR A 108 -11.29 0.42 -4.07
C TYR A 108 -12.14 1.50 -4.75
N THR A 109 -13.46 1.31 -4.78
CA THR A 109 -14.39 2.27 -5.41
C THR A 109 -14.35 3.64 -4.73
N ARG A 110 -14.23 3.66 -3.40
CA ARG A 110 -14.24 4.90 -2.60
C ARG A 110 -12.90 5.63 -2.59
N PHE A 111 -11.79 4.94 -2.83
CA PHE A 111 -10.49 5.57 -2.75
C PHE A 111 -10.21 6.45 -3.98
N THR A 112 -10.39 7.77 -3.82
CA THR A 112 -10.02 8.77 -4.81
C THR A 112 -9.39 9.97 -4.13
N LEU A 113 -8.06 10.10 -4.23
CA LEU A 113 -7.30 11.25 -3.75
C LEU A 113 -6.32 11.74 -4.81
N ASN A 114 -6.15 13.06 -4.88
CA ASN A 114 -5.18 13.66 -5.78
C ASN A 114 -3.76 13.12 -5.54
N GLY A 115 -3.07 12.75 -6.63
CA GLY A 115 -1.69 12.26 -6.57
C GLY A 115 -1.53 10.81 -6.12
N VAL A 116 -2.60 10.10 -5.73
CA VAL A 116 -2.51 8.71 -5.28
C VAL A 116 -3.03 7.75 -6.35
N GLY A 117 -2.11 7.01 -6.98
CA GLY A 117 -2.46 5.95 -7.93
C GLY A 117 -2.73 4.60 -7.26
N ARG A 118 -3.21 3.64 -8.07
CA ARG A 118 -3.54 2.26 -7.63
C ARG A 118 -2.47 1.59 -6.78
N SER A 119 -1.22 1.64 -7.23
CA SER A 119 -0.11 1.00 -6.52
C SER A 119 0.14 1.58 -5.12
N PHE A 120 -0.35 2.78 -4.82
CA PHE A 120 -0.18 3.43 -3.51
C PHE A 120 -1.39 3.24 -2.62
N PHE A 121 -2.62 3.35 -3.15
CA PHE A 121 -3.78 3.12 -2.30
C PHE A 121 -3.96 1.63 -1.92
N THR A 122 -3.48 0.69 -2.74
CA THR A 122 -3.48 -0.73 -2.31
C THR A 122 -2.47 -1.00 -1.20
N LYS A 123 -1.39 -0.19 -1.09
CA LYS A 123 -0.51 -0.19 0.09
C LYS A 123 -1.23 0.34 1.33
N TRP A 124 -2.06 1.37 1.15
CA TRP A 124 -2.92 1.86 2.23
C TRP A 124 -3.88 0.76 2.70
N PHE A 125 -4.55 0.06 1.79
CA PHE A 125 -5.43 -1.05 2.16
C PHE A 125 -4.67 -2.17 2.91
N ALA A 126 -3.52 -2.61 2.37
CA ALA A 126 -2.71 -3.65 3.01
C ALA A 126 -2.15 -3.22 4.38
N ALA A 127 -1.85 -1.92 4.56
CA ALA A 127 -1.41 -1.39 5.84
C ALA A 127 -2.54 -1.33 6.87
N LEU A 128 -3.77 -1.00 6.45
CA LEU A 128 -4.94 -0.94 7.32
C LEU A 128 -5.44 -2.29 7.79
N ASP A 129 -5.27 -3.34 6.97
CA ASP A 129 -5.92 -4.61 7.18
C ASP A 129 -5.37 -5.35 8.42
N ASP A 130 -6.16 -5.33 9.50
CA ASP A 130 -5.87 -5.96 10.79
C ASP A 130 -6.74 -7.20 11.05
N ARG A 131 -7.51 -7.66 10.05
CA ARG A 131 -8.39 -8.83 10.16
C ARG A 131 -7.59 -10.10 10.45
N GLY A 132 -8.22 -11.17 10.92
CA GLY A 132 -7.55 -12.43 11.27
C GLY A 132 -6.77 -13.07 10.10
N PRO A 133 -5.85 -14.02 10.39
CA PRO A 133 -5.05 -14.70 9.36
C PRO A 133 -5.89 -15.56 8.40
N ASP A 134 -7.09 -15.97 8.81
CA ASP A 134 -8.02 -16.74 7.97
C ASP A 134 -8.82 -15.86 6.99
N ALA A 135 -8.68 -14.54 7.07
CA ALA A 135 -9.36 -13.62 6.16
C ALA A 135 -8.50 -13.36 4.91
N ASP A 136 -9.17 -13.21 3.76
CA ASP A 136 -8.55 -12.67 2.54
C ASP A 136 -8.22 -11.18 2.75
N ARG A 137 -7.08 -10.92 3.38
CA ARG A 137 -6.53 -9.58 3.66
C ARG A 137 -6.14 -8.86 2.38
N ALA A 138 -6.26 -7.54 2.38
CA ALA A 138 -5.84 -6.67 1.30
C ALA A 138 -4.35 -6.89 0.95
N LEU A 139 -4.08 -6.97 -0.35
CA LEU A 139 -2.75 -7.18 -0.92
C LEU A 139 -2.39 -5.98 -1.82
N ILE A 140 -1.10 -5.66 -1.88
CA ILE A 140 -0.53 -4.61 -2.72
C ILE A 140 -0.53 -5.08 -4.18
N LEU A 141 -1.28 -4.35 -5.03
CA LEU A 141 -1.25 -4.54 -6.47
C LEU A 141 -0.46 -3.42 -7.16
N ASP A 142 0.87 -3.56 -7.15
CA ASP A 142 1.77 -2.64 -7.84
C ASP A 142 2.18 -3.10 -9.24
N ALA A 143 2.99 -2.29 -9.93
CA ALA A 143 3.40 -2.61 -11.29
C ALA A 143 4.32 -3.83 -11.40
N ARG A 144 5.07 -4.19 -10.35
CA ARG A 144 5.94 -5.37 -10.35
C ARG A 144 5.13 -6.64 -10.18
N VAL A 145 4.23 -6.65 -9.18
CA VAL A 145 3.29 -7.75 -8.96
C VAL A 145 2.46 -7.99 -10.22
N PHE A 146 1.90 -6.91 -10.79
CA PHE A 146 1.10 -7.01 -12.01
C PHE A 146 1.91 -7.55 -13.21
N ARG A 147 3.21 -7.20 -13.33
CA ARG A 147 4.08 -7.78 -14.37
C ARG A 147 4.31 -9.27 -14.17
N SER A 148 4.56 -9.71 -12.95
CA SER A 148 4.75 -11.14 -12.65
C SER A 148 3.51 -11.97 -12.92
N LEU A 149 2.33 -11.46 -12.54
CA LEU A 149 1.05 -12.11 -12.86
C LEU A 149 0.85 -12.25 -14.38
N ASN A 150 1.08 -11.18 -15.14
CA ASN A 150 0.96 -11.23 -16.60
C ASN A 150 1.99 -12.19 -17.23
N ALA A 151 3.21 -12.27 -16.69
CA ALA A 151 4.24 -13.20 -17.16
C ALA A 151 3.86 -14.67 -16.92
N LEU A 152 3.06 -14.93 -15.89
CA LEU A 152 2.44 -16.24 -15.61
C LEU A 152 1.18 -16.51 -16.46
N GLY A 153 0.83 -15.62 -17.39
CA GLY A 153 -0.38 -15.74 -18.19
C GLY A 153 -1.68 -15.42 -17.44
N TRP A 154 -1.60 -14.91 -16.21
CA TRP A 154 -2.78 -14.51 -15.45
C TRP A 154 -3.08 -13.03 -15.66
N THR A 155 -4.30 -12.70 -16.12
CA THR A 155 -4.76 -11.32 -16.18
C THR A 155 -5.96 -11.09 -15.26
N SER A 156 -5.96 -9.97 -14.54
CA SER A 156 -7.07 -9.66 -13.62
C SER A 156 -8.40 -9.41 -14.33
N ARG A 157 -8.38 -9.06 -15.63
CA ARG A 157 -9.59 -8.85 -16.43
C ARG A 157 -10.27 -10.18 -16.76
N GLU A 158 -9.50 -11.17 -17.22
CA GLU A 158 -10.02 -12.50 -17.54
C GLU A 158 -10.48 -13.20 -16.27
N ALA A 159 -9.67 -13.15 -15.21
CA ALA A 159 -10.02 -13.75 -13.92
C ALA A 159 -11.33 -13.18 -13.34
N ALA A 160 -11.59 -11.88 -13.52
CA ALA A 160 -12.82 -11.26 -13.03
C ALA A 160 -14.00 -11.33 -14.01
N GLY A 161 -13.77 -11.69 -15.28
CA GLY A 161 -14.78 -11.64 -16.34
C GLY A 161 -15.30 -10.24 -16.70
N VAL A 162 -14.79 -9.18 -16.07
CA VAL A 162 -15.26 -7.79 -16.22
C VAL A 162 -14.10 -6.79 -16.31
N SER A 163 -14.35 -5.63 -16.91
CA SER A 163 -13.37 -4.52 -16.95
C SER A 163 -13.34 -3.69 -15.67
N HIS A 164 -14.34 -3.83 -14.79
CA HIS A 164 -14.50 -3.05 -13.56
C HIS A 164 -13.34 -3.28 -12.59
N TRP A 165 -12.49 -2.26 -12.41
CA TRP A 165 -11.27 -2.35 -11.61
C TRP A 165 -11.48 -2.76 -10.13
N PRO A 166 -12.49 -2.23 -9.41
CA PRO A 166 -12.79 -2.68 -8.06
C PRO A 166 -12.99 -4.20 -7.95
N THR A 167 -13.81 -4.78 -8.82
CA THR A 167 -14.04 -6.23 -8.88
C THR A 167 -12.76 -6.98 -9.24
N ARG A 168 -11.98 -6.47 -10.20
CA ARG A 168 -10.68 -7.07 -10.58
C ARG A 168 -9.67 -7.09 -9.45
N TYR A 169 -9.68 -6.08 -8.58
CA TYR A 169 -8.83 -6.05 -7.39
C TYR A 169 -9.28 -7.06 -6.34
N ALA A 170 -10.58 -7.15 -6.06
CA ALA A 170 -11.12 -8.15 -5.14
C ALA A 170 -10.80 -9.58 -5.60
N VAL A 171 -10.96 -9.86 -6.90
CA VAL A 171 -10.59 -11.16 -7.51
C VAL A 171 -9.09 -11.43 -7.44
N TYR A 172 -8.25 -10.41 -7.65
CA TYR A 172 -6.80 -10.56 -7.45
C TYR A 172 -6.48 -11.01 -6.01
N VAL A 173 -7.08 -10.36 -5.01
CA VAL A 173 -6.84 -10.70 -3.60
C VAL A 173 -7.29 -12.13 -3.29
N SER A 174 -8.52 -12.50 -3.63
CA SER A 174 -9.02 -13.86 -3.35
C SER A 174 -8.25 -14.95 -4.09
N THR A 175 -7.80 -14.67 -5.31
CA THR A 175 -6.97 -15.58 -6.10
C THR A 175 -5.62 -15.82 -5.41
N MET A 176 -4.95 -14.75 -4.99
CA MET A 176 -3.66 -14.84 -4.29
C MET A 176 -3.76 -15.62 -2.98
N HIS A 177 -4.83 -15.40 -2.19
CA HIS A 177 -5.07 -16.17 -0.96
C HIS A 177 -5.38 -17.63 -1.23
N THR A 178 -6.10 -17.93 -2.32
CA THR A 178 -6.37 -19.31 -2.74
C THR A 178 -5.07 -20.03 -3.13
N TRP A 179 -4.25 -19.43 -4.00
CA TRP A 179 -2.96 -19.99 -4.37
C TRP A 179 -2.02 -20.14 -3.18
N ALA A 180 -1.98 -19.15 -2.28
CA ALA A 180 -1.15 -19.23 -1.09
C ALA A 180 -1.52 -20.42 -0.20
N ARG A 181 -2.82 -20.68 0.00
CA ARG A 181 -3.31 -21.86 0.73
C ARG A 181 -2.92 -23.17 0.03
N GLU A 182 -3.09 -23.26 -1.29
CA GLU A 182 -2.71 -24.44 -2.07
C GLU A 182 -1.20 -24.72 -2.01
N LEU A 183 -0.38 -23.67 -1.96
CA LEU A 183 1.08 -23.74 -1.89
C LEU A 183 1.62 -23.87 -0.45
N GLY A 184 0.77 -23.77 0.57
CA GLY A 184 1.19 -23.80 1.98
C GLY A 184 2.02 -22.59 2.43
N VAL A 185 1.82 -21.42 1.82
CA VAL A 185 2.49 -20.15 2.14
C VAL A 185 1.49 -19.06 2.51
N THR A 186 1.96 -17.90 2.99
CA THR A 186 1.07 -16.74 3.20
C THR A 186 0.88 -15.95 1.91
N ALA A 187 -0.27 -15.30 1.75
CA ALA A 187 -0.53 -14.47 0.57
C ALA A 187 0.41 -13.25 0.50
N GLU A 188 0.83 -12.71 1.65
CA GLU A 188 1.83 -11.64 1.72
C GLU A 188 3.21 -12.11 1.27
N TRP A 189 3.58 -13.36 1.55
CA TRP A 189 4.82 -13.95 1.05
C TRP A 189 4.75 -14.15 -0.46
N LEU A 190 3.63 -14.67 -0.98
CA LEU A 190 3.42 -14.84 -2.42
C LEU A 190 3.44 -13.49 -3.15
N GLU A 191 2.79 -12.46 -2.61
CA GLU A 191 2.87 -11.09 -3.13
C GLU A 191 4.32 -10.58 -3.17
N TRP A 192 5.07 -10.78 -2.08
CA TRP A 192 6.47 -10.38 -2.00
C TRP A 192 7.32 -11.09 -3.06
N LEU A 193 7.12 -12.39 -3.26
CA LEU A 193 7.79 -13.17 -4.31
C LEU A 193 7.49 -12.60 -5.70
N LEU A 194 6.22 -12.32 -6.00
CA LEU A 194 5.82 -11.71 -7.28
C LEU A 194 6.42 -10.31 -7.44
N PHE A 195 6.49 -9.52 -6.37
CA PHE A 195 7.13 -8.21 -6.39
C PHE A 195 8.64 -8.31 -6.68
N ASP A 196 9.33 -9.28 -6.09
CA ASP A 196 10.77 -9.49 -6.22
C ASP A 196 11.15 -9.98 -7.64
N VAL A 197 10.44 -11.01 -8.12
CA VAL A 197 10.64 -11.57 -9.48
C VAL A 197 10.35 -10.54 -10.57
N ASN A 198 9.37 -9.65 -10.36
CA ASN A 198 9.13 -8.49 -11.21
C ASN A 198 9.00 -8.84 -12.73
N GLY A 199 8.25 -9.90 -13.06
CA GLY A 199 8.04 -10.37 -14.43
C GLY A 199 9.13 -11.27 -14.98
N ARG A 200 10.20 -11.55 -14.23
CA ARG A 200 11.30 -12.44 -14.65
C ARG A 200 10.99 -13.90 -14.32
N VAL A 201 9.92 -14.42 -14.92
CA VAL A 201 9.51 -15.81 -14.75
C VAL A 201 10.09 -16.63 -15.90
N SER A 202 10.90 -17.64 -15.59
CA SER A 202 11.27 -18.68 -16.56
C SER A 202 10.17 -19.74 -16.55
N VAL A 203 9.37 -19.78 -17.60
CA VAL A 203 8.50 -20.93 -17.86
C VAL A 203 9.34 -21.93 -18.62
N GLU A 204 9.91 -22.93 -17.94
CA GLU A 204 10.37 -24.12 -18.64
C GLU A 204 9.13 -24.81 -19.20
N ALA A 205 9.07 -24.94 -20.53
CA ALA A 205 8.02 -25.67 -21.19
C ALA A 205 8.13 -27.15 -20.77
N ALA A 206 7.15 -27.62 -20.00
CA ALA A 206 6.95 -29.03 -19.73
C ALA A 206 6.38 -29.76 -20.95
#